data_AF-X0XXU2-F1
#
_entry.id   AF-X0XXU2-F1
#
_cell.length_a   1.000
_cell.length_b   1.000
_cell.length_c   1.000
_cell.angle_alpha   90.00
_cell.angle_beta   90.00
_cell.angle_gamma   90.00
#
_symmetry.space_group_name_H-M   'P 1'
#
loop_
_entity.id
_entity.type
_entity.pdbx_description
1 polymer ?
#
loop_
_entity_poly.entity_id
_entity_poly.type
_entity_poly.pdbx_seq_one_letter_code
_entity_poly.pdbx_strand_id
1 'polypeptide(L)'
;GTDKRIIVVSITEGPWVIRKHPMLFKFSDIAVINKVDLIDVIDVDIDHMISDALEINPDLKIFTTSAITEENIPELIKELFSD
;
A
#
# COMPACT_ATOMS: atom_id res chain seq x y z
N GLY A 1 -22.08 -3.80 6.99
CA GLY A 1 -21.37 -3.31 5.80
C GLY A 1 -20.08 -2.66 6.25
N THR A 2 -19.19 -2.35 5.31
CA THR A 2 -17.96 -1.57 5.53
C THR A 2 -17.91 -0.53 4.42
N ASP A 3 -17.58 0.71 4.76
CA ASP A 3 -17.53 1.83 3.81
C ASP A 3 -16.25 1.81 2.95
N LYS A 4 -15.09 1.56 3.58
CA LYS A 4 -13.79 1.40 2.89
C LYS A 4 -12.99 0.23 3.49
N ARG A 5 -12.35 -0.56 2.65
CA ARG A 5 -11.43 -1.65 3.01
C ARG A 5 -10.01 -1.23 2.70
N ILE A 6 -9.15 -1.33 3.70
CA ILE A 6 -7.73 -0.96 3.59
C ILE A 6 -6.90 -2.21 3.84
N ILE A 7 -5.96 -2.48 2.93
CA ILE A 7 -4.88 -3.43 3.18
C ILE A 7 -3.61 -2.66 3.51
N VAL A 8 -2.87 -3.12 4.52
CA VAL A 8 -1.56 -2.57 4.88
C VAL A 8 -0.53 -3.67 4.77
N VAL A 9 0.49 -3.44 3.96
CA VAL A 9 1.69 -4.28 3.85
C VAL A 9 2.92 -3.42 4.11
N SER A 10 4.02 -4.03 4.53
CA SER A 10 5.29 -3.33 4.71
C SER A 10 6.30 -3.75 3.67
N ILE A 11 7.20 -2.85 3.27
CA ILE A 11 8.31 -3.23 2.36
C ILE A 11 9.21 -4.33 2.93
N THR A 12 9.25 -4.49 4.25
CA THR A 12 9.97 -5.57 4.96
C THR A 12 9.42 -6.96 4.68
N GLU A 13 8.19 -7.09 4.16
CA GLU A 13 7.58 -8.38 3.78
C GLU A 13 8.10 -8.88 2.42
N GLY A 14 8.83 -8.03 1.69
CA GLY A 14 9.38 -8.29 0.37
C GLY A 14 8.39 -8.02 -0.77
N PRO A 15 8.88 -7.91 -2.02
CA PRO A 15 8.07 -7.49 -3.16
C PRO A 15 6.96 -8.50 -3.51
N TRP A 16 7.17 -9.78 -3.16
CA TRP A 16 6.28 -10.89 -3.47
C TRP A 16 4.95 -10.87 -2.71
N VAL A 17 4.83 -10.10 -1.63
CA VAL A 17 3.64 -10.11 -0.76
C VAL A 17 2.35 -9.82 -1.54
N ILE A 18 2.44 -8.94 -2.53
CA ILE A 18 1.30 -8.50 -3.34
C ILE A 18 0.77 -9.65 -4.19
N ARG A 19 1.67 -10.29 -4.95
CA ARG A 19 1.34 -11.43 -5.82
C ARG A 19 0.99 -12.70 -5.04
N LYS A 20 1.48 -12.85 -3.81
CA LYS A 20 1.13 -13.98 -2.93
C LYS A 20 -0.28 -13.85 -2.33
N HIS A 21 -0.79 -12.64 -2.17
CA HIS A 21 -2.08 -12.38 -1.54
C HIS A 21 -3.05 -11.58 -2.43
N PRO A 22 -3.26 -11.97 -3.70
CA PRO A 22 -3.94 -11.12 -4.69
C PRO A 22 -5.40 -10.82 -4.32
N MET A 23 -6.08 -11.73 -3.62
CA MET A 23 -7.46 -11.52 -3.20
C MET A 23 -7.60 -10.39 -2.17
N LEU A 24 -6.57 -10.12 -1.36
CA LEU A 24 -6.61 -9.01 -0.41
C LEU A 24 -6.56 -7.66 -1.14
N PHE A 25 -5.73 -7.53 -2.18
CA PHE A 25 -5.64 -6.32 -3.02
C PHE A 25 -6.88 -6.15 -3.92
N LYS A 26 -7.40 -7.25 -4.47
CA LYS A 26 -8.60 -7.25 -5.32
C LYS A 26 -9.85 -6.73 -4.61
N PHE A 27 -9.95 -6.94 -3.29
CA PHE A 27 -11.13 -6.58 -2.50
C PHE A 27 -10.92 -5.39 -1.58
N SER A 28 -9.80 -4.68 -1.72
CA SER A 28 -9.51 -3.45 -0.98
C SER A 28 -9.74 -2.23 -1.86
N ASP A 29 -10.18 -1.15 -1.23
CA ASP A 29 -10.34 0.17 -1.87
C ASP A 29 -9.02 0.96 -1.80
N ILE A 30 -8.25 0.72 -0.74
CA ILE A 30 -6.96 1.37 -0.48
C ILE A 30 -5.91 0.32 -0.13
N ALA A 31 -4.71 0.45 -0.68
CA ALA A 31 -3.51 -0.26 -0.23
C ALA A 31 -2.47 0.70 0.31
N VAL A 32 -1.92 0.36 1.47
CA VAL A 32 -0.84 1.10 2.11
C VAL A 32 0.42 0.24 2.04
N ILE A 33 1.46 0.75 1.37
CA ILE A 33 2.81 0.17 1.33
C ILE A 33 3.66 0.94 2.34
N ASN A 34 3.77 0.39 3.56
CA ASN A 34 4.36 1.06 4.70
C ASN A 34 5.86 0.77 4.86
N LYS A 35 6.50 1.55 5.75
CA LYS A 35 7.91 1.50 6.12
C LYS A 35 8.87 1.95 5.01
N VAL A 36 8.45 2.87 4.15
CA VAL A 36 9.30 3.36 3.05
C VAL A 36 10.57 4.08 3.52
N ASP A 37 10.62 4.47 4.80
CA ASP A 37 11.84 4.95 5.47
C ASP A 37 13.01 3.94 5.44
N LEU A 38 12.75 2.66 5.17
CA LEU A 38 13.77 1.62 5.10
C LEU A 38 14.24 1.31 3.67
N ILE A 39 13.87 2.11 2.66
CA ILE A 39 14.20 1.84 1.25
C ILE A 39 15.70 1.74 0.97
N ASP A 40 16.52 2.51 1.70
CA ASP A 40 17.99 2.49 1.53
C ASP A 40 18.67 1.23 2.07
N VAL A 41 17.98 0.44 2.90
CA VAL A 41 18.54 -0.74 3.57
C VAL A 41 17.83 -2.05 3.20
N ILE A 42 16.80 -1.98 2.36
CA ILE A 42 16.02 -3.12 1.88
C ILE A 42 16.05 -3.12 0.36
N ASP A 43 16.44 -4.26 -0.22
CA ASP A 43 16.39 -4.48 -1.67
C ASP A 43 14.94 -4.72 -2.12
N VAL A 44 14.19 -3.64 -2.34
CA VAL A 44 12.83 -3.67 -2.87
C VAL A 44 12.63 -2.58 -3.91
N ASP A 45 11.81 -2.88 -4.90
CA ASP A 45 11.33 -1.92 -5.89
C ASP A 45 9.87 -1.57 -5.58
N ILE A 46 9.65 -0.38 -5.02
CA ILE A 46 8.32 0.11 -4.64
C ILE A 46 7.45 0.33 -5.89
N ASP A 47 8.01 0.79 -7.00
CA ASP A 47 7.26 1.02 -8.24
C ASP A 47 6.78 -0.31 -8.83
N HIS A 48 7.60 -1.35 -8.76
CA HIS A 48 7.17 -2.71 -9.10
C HIS A 48 6.03 -3.18 -8.20
N MET A 49 6.14 -2.98 -6.89
CA MET A 49 5.07 -3.34 -5.94
C MET A 49 3.75 -2.63 -6.29
N ILE A 50 3.81 -1.33 -6.61
CA ILE A 50 2.65 -0.55 -7.04
C ILE A 50 2.06 -1.12 -8.33
N SER A 51 2.91 -1.41 -9.33
CA SER A 51 2.48 -2.01 -10.60
C SER A 51 1.77 -3.35 -10.38
N ASP A 52 2.34 -4.22 -9.55
CA ASP A 52 1.75 -5.51 -9.21
C ASP A 52 0.36 -5.37 -8.57
N ALA A 53 0.18 -4.37 -7.70
CA ALA A 53 -1.10 -4.11 -7.05
C ALA A 53 -2.15 -3.59 -8.04
N LEU A 54 -1.75 -2.68 -8.94
CA LEU A 54 -2.62 -2.11 -9.98
C LEU A 54 -2.99 -3.12 -11.07
N GLU A 55 -2.10 -4.08 -11.37
CA GLU A 55 -2.45 -5.21 -12.25
C GLU A 55 -3.57 -6.08 -11.65
N ILE A 56 -3.61 -6.22 -10.33
CA ILE A 56 -4.63 -7.00 -9.61
C ILE A 56 -5.93 -6.19 -9.47
N ASN A 57 -5.82 -4.90 -9.18
CA ASN A 57 -6.93 -3.98 -9.00
C ASN A 57 -6.59 -2.58 -9.56
N PRO A 58 -7.02 -2.26 -10.80
CA PRO A 58 -6.74 -0.96 -11.43
C PRO A 58 -7.36 0.25 -10.72
N ASP A 59 -8.41 0.03 -9.92
CA ASP A 59 -9.12 1.09 -9.19
C ASP A 59 -8.56 1.32 -7.76
N LEU A 60 -7.55 0.54 -7.37
CA LEU A 60 -6.94 0.59 -6.04
C LEU A 60 -6.20 1.91 -5.83
N LYS A 61 -6.57 2.64 -4.77
CA LYS A 61 -5.78 3.79 -4.32
C LYS A 61 -4.58 3.30 -3.52
N ILE A 62 -3.39 3.76 -3.84
CA ILE A 62 -2.15 3.29 -3.20
C ILE A 62 -1.45 4.45 -2.51
N PHE A 63 -1.03 4.22 -1.27
CA PHE A 63 -0.23 5.17 -0.49
C PHE A 63 1.05 4.49 -0.01
N THR A 64 2.19 5.07 -0.34
CA THR A 64 3.48 4.71 0.25
C THR A 64 3.66 5.49 1.54
N THR A 65 3.84 4.84 2.68
CA THR A 65 3.88 5.54 3.98
C THR A 65 5.08 5.17 4.82
N SER A 66 5.45 6.07 5.71
CA SER A 66 6.24 5.74 6.89
C SER A 66 5.51 6.20 8.14
N ALA A 67 5.19 5.25 9.01
CA ALA A 67 4.64 5.57 10.32
C ALA A 67 5.68 6.18 11.28
N ILE A 68 6.97 6.16 10.94
CA ILE A 68 8.06 6.73 11.76
C ILE A 68 8.31 8.18 11.38
N THR A 69 8.41 8.47 10.08
CA THR A 69 8.64 9.84 9.58
C THR A 69 7.35 10.61 9.34
N GLU A 70 6.20 9.95 9.49
CA GLU A 70 4.86 10.44 9.15
C GLU A 70 4.66 10.74 7.65
N GLU A 71 5.56 10.26 6.80
CA GLU A 71 5.48 10.41 5.35
C GLU A 71 4.16 9.85 4.80
N ASN A 72 3.45 10.70 4.05
CA ASN A 72 2.17 10.45 3.37
C ASN A 72 1.00 10.01 4.29
N ILE A 73 1.17 10.05 5.61
CA ILE A 73 0.09 9.81 6.57
C ILE A 73 -1.01 10.89 6.45
N PRO A 74 -0.70 12.21 6.34
CA PRO A 74 -1.73 13.23 6.15
C PRO A 74 -2.57 13.03 4.87
N GLU A 75 -1.94 12.59 3.78
CA GLU A 75 -2.57 12.30 2.50
C GLU A 75 -3.51 11.09 2.62
N LEU A 76 -3.06 10.03 3.29
CA LEU A 76 -3.90 8.87 3.60
C LEU A 76 -5.10 9.28 4.45
N ILE A 77 -4.91 10.08 5.49
CA ILE A 77 -6.00 10.60 6.34
C ILE A 77 -7.01 11.38 5.49
N LYS A 78 -6.54 12.26 4.61
CA LYS A 78 -7.41 13.05 3.73
C LYS A 78 -8.26 12.16 2.83
N GLU A 79 -7.69 11.09 2.27
CA GLU A 79 -8.44 10.12 1.46
C GLU A 79 -9.42 9.30 2.30
N LEU A 80 -9.07 8.93 3.53
CA LEU A 80 -9.97 8.18 4.40
C LEU A 80 -11.25 8.96 4.72
N PHE A 81 -11.14 10.28 4.84
CA PHE A 81 -12.25 11.18 5.15
C PHE A 81 -12.78 11.94 3.93
N SER A 82 -12.36 11.60 2.71
CA SER A 82 -12.99 12.13 1.49
C SER A 82 -14.23 11.29 1.14
N ASP A 83 -15.35 11.99 0.99
CA ASP A 83 -16.67 11.44 0.61
C ASP A 83 -16.69 10.80 -0.79
#